data_AF-A0A357D7K6-F1
#
_entry.id   AF-A0A357D7K6-F1
#
_cell.length_a   1.000
_cell.length_b   1.000
_cell.length_c   1.000
_cell.angle_alpha   90.00
_cell.angle_beta   90.00
_cell.angle_gamma   90.00
#
_symmetry.space_group_name_H-M   'P 1'
#
loop_
_entity.id
_entity.type
_entity.pdbx_description
1 polymer ?
#
loop_
_entity_poly.entity_id
_entity_poly.type
_entity_poly.pdbx_seq_one_letter_code
_entity_poly.pdbx_strand_id
1 'polypeptide(L)'
;MNIFKKVDNIISFVFLVVAVIYGYLALQMPYFGRGIIGAAFYPKILAIVMIALCLIFFGINRHPDPEAKTVSLKGIQPQNVIKQVAVVAVIAAYACGLFYFGFKIPTFTFFLALMLLYGEKKWTKLIFIPLVTTILFDVVFRIIFKLPFNELSIF
;
A
#
# COMPACT_ATOMS: atom_id res chain seq x y z
N MET A 1 30.78 -7.11 -7.75
CA MET A 1 29.35 -6.73 -7.75
C MET A 1 28.76 -7.15 -6.40
N ASN A 2 28.39 -6.20 -5.54
CA ASN A 2 27.92 -6.50 -4.17
C ASN A 2 26.75 -7.49 -4.20
N ILE A 3 26.84 -8.55 -3.39
CA ILE A 3 25.80 -9.59 -3.27
C ILE A 3 24.43 -8.97 -3.00
N PHE A 4 24.37 -7.91 -2.18
CA PHE A 4 23.15 -7.15 -1.91
C PHE A 4 22.54 -6.50 -3.16
N LYS A 5 23.35 -5.81 -3.99
CA LYS A 5 22.86 -5.24 -5.26
C LYS A 5 22.33 -6.32 -6.21
N LYS A 6 22.93 -7.53 -6.18
CA LYS A 6 22.46 -8.66 -6.97
C LYS A 6 21.12 -9.19 -6.45
N VAL A 7 20.94 -9.30 -5.13
CA VAL A 7 19.67 -9.70 -4.49
C VAL A 7 18.57 -8.67 -4.75
N ASP A 8 18.85 -7.37 -4.59
CA ASP A 8 17.87 -6.31 -4.83
C ASP A 8 17.41 -6.26 -6.29
N ASN A 9 18.33 -6.49 -7.23
CA ASN A 9 17.99 -6.61 -8.65
C ASN A 9 17.18 -7.86 -8.97
N ILE A 10 17.47 -8.99 -8.32
CA ILE A 10 16.67 -10.22 -8.47
C ILE A 10 15.25 -9.99 -7.92
N ILE A 11 15.12 -9.41 -6.74
CA ILE A 11 13.82 -9.09 -6.13
C ILE A 11 13.04 -8.15 -7.05
N SER A 12 13.67 -7.05 -7.50
CA SER A 12 13.03 -6.09 -8.42
C SER A 12 12.58 -6.77 -9.72
N PHE A 13 13.38 -7.70 -10.26
CA PHE A 13 13.01 -8.45 -11.46
C PHE A 13 11.82 -9.39 -11.21
N VAL A 14 11.79 -10.11 -10.08
CA VAL A 14 10.67 -10.96 -9.70
C VAL A 14 9.38 -10.14 -9.54
N PHE A 15 9.45 -9.00 -8.84
CA PHE A 15 8.31 -8.10 -8.69
C PHE A 15 7.86 -7.49 -10.01
N LEU A 16 8.78 -7.21 -10.94
CA LEU A 16 8.44 -6.75 -12.28
C LEU A 16 7.65 -7.81 -13.06
N VAL A 17 8.09 -9.07 -13.03
CA VAL A 17 7.35 -10.18 -13.66
C VAL A 17 5.95 -10.31 -13.05
N VAL A 18 5.83 -10.26 -11.73
CA VAL A 18 4.54 -10.29 -11.04
C VAL A 18 3.66 -9.12 -11.46
N ALA A 19 4.22 -7.91 -11.55
CA ALA A 19 3.49 -6.71 -11.95
C ALA A 19 2.96 -6.80 -13.39
N VAL A 20 3.76 -7.37 -14.31
CA VAL A 20 3.36 -7.58 -15.71
C VAL A 20 2.23 -8.61 -15.79
N ILE A 21 2.36 -9.75 -15.10
CA ILE A 21 1.30 -10.78 -15.05
C ILE A 21 0.02 -10.19 -14.46
N TYR A 22 0.13 -9.46 -13.35
CA TYR A 22 -1.00 -8.80 -12.69
C TYR A 22 -1.68 -7.77 -13.62
N GLY A 23 -0.89 -6.94 -14.30
CA GLY A 23 -1.39 -5.98 -15.28
C GLY A 23 -2.07 -6.65 -16.47
N TYR A 24 -1.54 -7.77 -16.95
CA TYR A 24 -2.16 -8.56 -18.01
C TYR A 24 -3.51 -9.13 -17.59
N LEU A 25 -3.61 -9.70 -16.37
CA LEU A 25 -4.89 -10.17 -15.82
C LEU A 25 -5.89 -9.03 -15.61
N ALA A 26 -5.42 -7.85 -15.19
CA ALA A 26 -6.25 -6.66 -15.04
C ALA A 26 -6.86 -6.18 -16.37
N LEU A 27 -6.16 -6.38 -17.50
CA LEU A 27 -6.68 -6.04 -18.83
C LEU A 27 -7.80 -6.98 -19.28
N GLN A 28 -7.84 -8.21 -18.78
CA GLN A 28 -8.87 -9.20 -19.11
C GLN A 28 -10.18 -9.01 -18.34
N MET A 29 -10.20 -8.14 -17.33
CA MET A 29 -11.42 -7.88 -16.56
C MET A 29 -12.50 -7.20 -17.42
N PRO A 30 -13.77 -7.59 -17.26
CA PRO A 30 -14.87 -7.05 -18.06
C PRO A 30 -15.00 -5.53 -17.88
N TYR A 31 -15.15 -4.83 -19.01
CA TYR A 31 -15.35 -3.38 -19.03
C TYR A 31 -16.84 -3.06 -18.93
N PHE A 32 -17.27 -2.52 -17.79
CA PHE A 32 -18.66 -2.14 -17.56
C PHE A 32 -18.93 -0.71 -18.07
N GLY A 33 -18.99 -0.53 -19.39
CA GLY A 33 -19.63 0.62 -20.05
C GLY A 33 -19.06 2.04 -19.81
N ARG A 34 -19.55 3.02 -20.59
CA ARG A 34 -19.11 4.43 -20.51
C ARG A 34 -19.68 5.10 -19.25
N GLY A 35 -18.80 5.45 -18.30
CA GLY A 35 -19.09 6.36 -17.20
C GLY A 35 -19.05 5.74 -15.80
N ILE A 36 -18.91 4.41 -15.71
CA ILE A 36 -18.67 3.68 -14.47
C ILE A 36 -17.22 3.21 -14.49
N ILE A 37 -16.47 3.53 -13.44
CA ILE A 37 -15.12 3.00 -13.27
C ILE A 37 -15.25 1.50 -13.01
N GLY A 38 -14.95 0.68 -14.02
CA GLY A 38 -15.00 -0.77 -13.91
C GLY A 38 -13.96 -1.32 -12.92
N ALA A 39 -14.19 -2.53 -12.40
CA ALA A 39 -13.32 -3.23 -11.45
C ALA A 39 -11.85 -3.33 -11.90
N ALA A 40 -11.60 -3.21 -13.21
CA ALA A 40 -10.29 -3.22 -13.82
C ALA A 40 -9.45 -1.95 -13.59
N PHE A 41 -10.04 -0.82 -13.17
CA PHE A 41 -9.35 0.46 -13.07
C PHE A 41 -8.24 0.49 -12.01
N TYR A 42 -8.57 0.07 -10.79
CA TYR A 42 -7.60 0.05 -9.69
C TYR A 42 -6.43 -0.92 -9.96
N PRO A 43 -6.69 -2.17 -10.42
CA PRO A 43 -5.61 -3.08 -10.84
C PRO A 43 -4.71 -2.51 -11.95
N LYS A 44 -5.25 -1.79 -12.94
CA LYS A 44 -4.45 -1.18 -14.01
C LYS A 44 -3.51 -0.09 -13.49
N ILE A 45 -4.02 0.81 -12.64
CA ILE A 45 -3.19 1.86 -12.02
C ILE A 45 -2.10 1.23 -11.17
N LEU A 46 -2.46 0.23 -10.35
CA LEU A 46 -1.51 -0.46 -9.50
C LEU A 46 -0.40 -1.14 -10.31
N ALA A 47 -0.74 -1.81 -11.41
CA ALA A 47 0.25 -2.42 -12.31
C ALA A 47 1.23 -1.37 -12.88
N ILE A 48 0.72 -0.22 -13.35
CA ILE A 48 1.56 0.85 -13.88
C ILE A 48 2.52 1.38 -12.81
N VAL A 49 2.01 1.66 -11.61
CA VAL A 49 2.82 2.16 -10.49
C VAL A 49 3.88 1.13 -10.07
N MET A 50 3.50 -0.15 -9.98
CA MET A 50 4.44 -1.23 -9.67
C MET A 50 5.56 -1.34 -10.70
N ILE A 51 5.22 -1.31 -12.00
CA ILE A 51 6.22 -1.35 -13.08
C ILE A 51 7.15 -0.13 -12.98
N ALA A 52 6.58 1.08 -12.81
CA ALA A 52 7.37 2.30 -12.69
C ALA A 52 8.34 2.24 -11.50
N LEU A 53 7.88 1.79 -10.32
CA LEU A 53 8.74 1.61 -9.15
C LEU A 53 9.86 0.60 -9.43
N CYS A 54 9.55 -0.56 -10.03
CA CYS A 54 10.56 -1.56 -10.36
C CYS A 54 11.63 -1.01 -11.31
N LEU A 55 11.23 -0.22 -12.32
CA LEU A 55 12.17 0.43 -13.24
C LEU A 55 13.04 1.47 -12.55
N ILE A 56 12.47 2.28 -11.65
CA ILE A 56 13.21 3.25 -10.84
C ILE A 56 14.25 2.54 -9.97
N PHE A 57 13.87 1.47 -9.27
CA PHE A 57 14.80 0.67 -8.46
C PHE A 57 15.93 0.09 -9.30
N PHE A 58 15.64 -0.40 -10.51
CA PHE A 58 16.64 -0.89 -11.44
C PHE A 58 17.60 0.20 -11.91
N GLY A 59 17.10 1.42 -12.12
CA GLY A 59 17.88 2.60 -12.49
C GLY A 59 18.81 3.09 -11.37
N ILE A 60 18.29 3.20 -10.15
CA ILE A 60 19.07 3.61 -8.97
C ILE A 60 20.19 2.60 -8.67
N ASN A 61 19.89 1.29 -8.74
CA ASN A 61 20.87 0.24 -8.46
C ASN A 61 22.01 0.15 -9.49
N ARG A 62 21.83 0.74 -10.69
CA ARG A 62 22.87 0.78 -11.73
C ARG A 62 23.95 1.83 -11.48
N HIS A 63 23.68 2.88 -10.70
CA HIS A 63 24.71 3.83 -10.32
C HIS A 63 25.60 3.23 -9.22
N PRO A 64 26.93 3.16 -9.42
CA PRO A 64 27.85 2.78 -8.38
C PRO A 64 27.96 3.95 -7.40
N ASP A 65 27.08 3.95 -6.40
CA ASP A 65 27.21 4.86 -5.27
C ASP A 65 28.54 4.58 -4.54
N PRO A 66 29.51 5.52 -4.49
CA PRO A 66 30.78 5.32 -3.81
C PRO A 66 30.60 5.19 -2.28
N GLU A 67 29.50 5.73 -1.76
CA GLU A 67 29.08 5.62 -0.36
C GLU A 67 27.96 4.58 -0.16
N ALA A 68 27.95 3.49 -0.95
CA ALA A 68 27.15 2.32 -0.62
C ALA A 68 27.68 1.68 0.68
N LYS A 69 27.44 2.38 1.80
CA LYS A 69 27.56 1.92 3.17
C LYS A 69 26.97 0.53 3.17
N THR A 70 27.83 -0.42 3.49
CA THR A 70 27.46 -1.76 3.88
C THR A 70 26.19 -1.65 4.71
N VAL A 71 25.07 -2.10 4.15
CA VAL A 71 23.81 -2.23 4.90
C VAL A 71 24.11 -3.28 5.95
N SER A 72 24.64 -2.82 7.08
CA SER A 72 25.04 -3.68 8.17
C SER A 72 23.76 -4.24 8.73
N LEU A 73 23.62 -5.57 8.68
CA LEU A 73 22.57 -6.33 9.34
C LEU A 73 22.50 -6.04 10.87
N LYS A 74 23.44 -5.25 11.43
CA LYS A 74 23.31 -4.60 12.75
C LYS A 74 22.07 -3.71 12.90
N GLY A 75 21.40 -3.31 11.82
CA GLY A 75 20.15 -2.54 11.84
C GLY A 75 18.87 -3.36 12.08
N ILE A 76 18.94 -4.69 11.98
CA ILE A 76 17.84 -5.58 12.38
C ILE A 76 17.89 -5.74 13.91
N GLN A 77 17.64 -4.64 14.61
CA GLN A 77 17.33 -4.72 16.02
C GLN A 77 16.00 -5.47 16.18
N PRO A 78 15.87 -6.41 17.14
CA PRO A 78 14.65 -7.21 17.32
C PRO A 78 13.39 -6.35 17.50
N GLN A 79 13.54 -5.14 18.05
CA GLN A 79 12.46 -4.14 18.14
C GLN A 79 11.90 -3.68 16.79
N ASN A 80 12.70 -3.64 15.72
CA ASN A 80 12.25 -3.24 14.39
C ASN A 80 11.46 -4.37 13.70
N VAL A 81 11.84 -5.63 13.94
CA VAL A 81 11.13 -6.79 13.40
C VAL A 81 9.73 -6.90 14.01
N ILE A 82 9.61 -6.69 15.33
CA ILE A 82 8.30 -6.72 16.02
C ILE A 82 7.36 -5.64 15.46
N LYS A 83 7.87 -4.42 15.23
CA LYS A 83 7.08 -3.35 14.60
C LYS A 83 6.63 -3.72 13.19
N GLN A 84 7.52 -4.28 12.36
CA GLN A 84 7.17 -4.70 11.00
C GLN A 84 6.08 -5.78 11.00
N VAL A 85 6.21 -6.79 11.87
CA VAL A 85 5.20 -7.86 12.02
C VAL A 85 3.88 -7.27 12.53
N ALA A 86 3.93 -6.33 13.46
CA ALA A 86 2.73 -5.66 13.97
C ALA A 86 2.01 -4.84 12.89
N VAL A 87 2.74 -4.16 11.99
CA VAL A 87 2.12 -3.49 10.83
C VAL A 87 1.38 -4.49 9.96
N VAL A 88 2.00 -5.64 9.65
CA VAL A 88 1.36 -6.68 8.83
C VAL A 88 0.09 -7.22 9.52
N ALA A 89 0.14 -7.43 10.83
CA ALA A 89 -1.03 -7.86 11.61
C ALA A 89 -2.16 -6.81 11.59
N VAL A 90 -1.82 -5.52 11.69
CA VAL A 90 -2.80 -4.42 11.61
C VAL A 90 -3.44 -4.34 10.22
N ILE A 91 -2.67 -4.56 9.15
CA ILE A 91 -3.21 -4.64 7.77
C ILE A 91 -4.17 -5.83 7.63
N ALA A 92 -3.82 -7.00 8.17
CA ALA A 92 -4.69 -8.17 8.15
C ALA A 92 -5.99 -7.94 8.94
N ALA A 93 -5.89 -7.34 10.14
CA ALA A 93 -7.04 -6.97 10.95
C ALA A 93 -7.95 -5.96 10.24
N TYR A 94 -7.36 -4.98 9.53
CA TYR A 94 -8.11 -4.04 8.69
C TYR A 94 -8.86 -4.74 7.56
N ALA A 95 -8.20 -5.66 6.84
CA ALA A 95 -8.83 -6.42 5.77
C ALA A 95 -10.02 -7.26 6.27
N CYS A 96 -9.88 -7.92 7.42
CA CYS A 96 -11.00 -8.60 8.08
C CYS A 96 -12.08 -7.61 8.51
N GLY A 97 -11.68 -6.48 9.10
CA GLY A 97 -12.60 -5.44 9.56
C GLY A 97 -13.46 -4.86 8.45
N LEU A 98 -12.90 -4.68 7.24
CA LEU A 98 -13.64 -4.20 6.07
C LEU A 98 -14.83 -5.09 5.72
N PHE A 99 -14.69 -6.41 5.92
CA PHE A 99 -15.76 -7.37 5.62
C PHE A 99 -16.91 -7.29 6.64
N TYR A 100 -16.62 -7.04 7.92
CA TYR A 100 -17.61 -7.08 8.99
C TYR A 100 -18.19 -5.71 9.37
N PHE A 101 -17.39 -4.65 9.31
CA PHE A 101 -17.72 -3.32 9.86
C PHE A 101 -17.74 -2.20 8.80
N GLY A 102 -17.64 -2.56 7.51
CA GLY A 102 -17.65 -1.59 6.41
C GLY A 102 -16.36 -0.77 6.33
N PHE A 103 -16.38 0.36 5.62
CA PHE A 103 -15.16 1.13 5.33
C PHE A 103 -14.70 2.03 6.48
N LYS A 104 -15.61 2.72 7.16
CA LYS A 104 -15.27 3.86 8.05
C LYS A 104 -14.56 3.42 9.33
N ILE A 105 -15.12 2.44 10.04
CA ILE A 105 -14.61 2.01 11.35
C ILE A 105 -13.23 1.35 11.23
N PRO A 106 -13.01 0.37 10.32
CA PRO A 106 -11.70 -0.25 10.12
C PRO A 106 -10.66 0.75 9.62
N THR A 107 -11.02 1.68 8.74
CA THR A 107 -10.07 2.67 8.21
C THR A 107 -9.59 3.63 9.30
N PHE A 108 -10.51 4.15 10.13
CA PHE A 108 -10.15 5.01 11.25
C PHE A 108 -9.23 4.27 12.25
N THR A 109 -9.62 3.06 12.65
CA THR A 109 -8.84 2.24 13.58
C THR A 109 -7.50 1.81 13.00
N PHE A 110 -7.41 1.54 11.69
CA PHE A 110 -6.17 1.24 10.99
C PHE A 110 -5.17 2.41 11.08
N PHE A 111 -5.60 3.63 10.73
CA PHE A 111 -4.72 4.79 10.82
C PHE A 111 -4.33 5.12 12.26
N LEU A 112 -5.26 4.99 13.20
CA LEU A 112 -4.99 5.19 14.62
C LEU A 112 -3.98 4.16 15.16
N ALA A 113 -4.15 2.88 14.83
CA ALA A 113 -3.24 1.80 15.22
C ALA A 113 -1.84 2.02 14.63
N LEU A 114 -1.74 2.43 13.36
CA LEU A 114 -0.45 2.78 12.74
C LEU A 114 0.21 3.96 13.47
N MET A 115 -0.51 5.05 13.74
CA MET A 115 0.05 6.20 14.46
C MET A 115 0.57 5.83 15.85
N LEU A 116 -0.16 4.98 16.58
CA LEU A 116 0.27 4.45 17.87
C LEU A 116 1.52 3.56 17.74
N LEU A 117 1.57 2.70 16.72
CA LEU A 117 2.71 1.81 16.47
C LEU A 117 4.00 2.58 16.14
N TYR A 118 3.87 3.69 15.41
CA TYR A 118 4.97 4.60 15.10
C TYR A 118 5.28 5.59 16.23
N GLY A 119 4.51 5.59 17.32
CA GLY A 119 4.81 6.31 18.55
C GLY A 119 4.38 7.77 18.58
N GLU A 120 3.36 8.16 17.80
CA GLU A 120 2.80 9.51 17.88
C GLU A 120 2.14 9.72 19.25
N LYS A 121 2.59 10.73 20.00
CA LYS A 121 2.15 10.98 21.39
C LYS A 121 1.11 12.09 21.53
N LYS A 122 0.88 12.87 20.47
CA LYS A 122 -0.06 14.01 20.52
C LYS A 122 -1.48 13.52 20.26
N TRP A 123 -2.29 13.42 21.31
CA TRP A 123 -3.71 13.01 21.23
C TRP A 123 -4.53 13.78 20.19
N THR A 124 -4.30 15.10 20.06
CA THR A 124 -4.97 15.92 19.03
C THR A 124 -4.67 15.41 17.62
N LYS A 125 -3.41 15.06 17.33
CA LYS A 125 -3.02 14.50 16.02
C LYS A 125 -3.51 13.07 15.85
N LEU A 126 -3.49 12.30 16.94
CA LEU A 126 -3.88 10.90 16.97
C LEU A 126 -5.35 10.69 16.59
N ILE A 127 -6.23 11.64 16.89
CA ILE A 127 -7.65 11.55 16.54
C ILE A 127 -7.94 12.33 15.26
N PHE A 128 -7.40 13.55 15.15
CA PHE A 128 -7.71 14.44 14.03
C PHE A 128 -7.22 13.88 12.69
N ILE A 129 -5.99 13.35 12.64
CA ILE A 129 -5.42 12.89 11.36
C ILE A 129 -6.14 11.64 10.86
N PRO A 130 -6.37 10.57 11.66
CA PRO A 130 -7.15 9.42 11.21
C PRO A 130 -8.56 9.79 10.78
N LEU A 131 -9.23 10.69 11.50
CA LEU A 131 -10.57 11.14 11.18
C LEU A 131 -10.62 11.87 9.82
N VAL A 132 -9.78 12.90 9.66
CA VAL A 132 -9.70 13.69 8.42
C VAL A 132 -9.30 12.80 7.25
N THR A 133 -8.32 11.90 7.46
CA THR A 133 -7.86 10.98 6.42
C THR A 133 -8.98 10.02 6.00
N THR A 134 -9.72 9.46 6.96
CA THR A 134 -10.85 8.56 6.66
C THR A 134 -11.93 9.27 5.84
N ILE A 135 -12.30 10.50 6.22
CA ILE A 135 -13.27 11.32 5.48
C ILE A 135 -12.74 11.66 4.09
N LEU A 136 -11.46 12.05 3.97
CA LEU A 136 -10.83 12.36 2.70
C LEU A 136 -10.89 11.16 1.74
N PHE A 137 -10.53 9.96 2.21
CA PHE A 137 -10.61 8.74 1.40
C PHE A 137 -12.06 8.41 1.00
N ASP A 138 -13.02 8.54 1.92
CA ASP A 138 -14.44 8.35 1.61
C ASP A 138 -14.90 9.30 0.50
N VAL A 139 -14.52 10.59 0.56
CA VAL A 139 -14.83 11.58 -0.48
C VAL A 139 -14.15 11.23 -1.81
N VAL A 140 -12.87 10.86 -1.79
CA VAL A 140 -12.13 10.47 -2.99
C VAL A 140 -12.76 9.25 -3.65
N PHE A 141 -13.13 8.22 -2.86
CA PHE A 141 -13.82 7.05 -3.39
C PHE A 141 -15.18 7.40 -3.99
N ARG A 142 -15.93 8.32 -3.38
CA ARG A 142 -17.22 8.77 -3.92
C ARG A 142 -17.05 9.52 -5.24
N ILE A 143 -16.12 10.48 -5.32
CA ILE A 143 -15.94 11.33 -6.50
C ILE A 143 -15.33 10.53 -7.66
N ILE A 144 -14.28 9.77 -7.38
CA ILE A 144 -13.55 9.05 -8.41
C ILE A 144 -14.31 7.77 -8.79
N PHE A 145 -14.63 6.92 -7.82
CA PHE A 145 -15.17 5.59 -8.11
C PHE A 145 -16.70 5.54 -8.21
N LYS A 146 -17.41 6.65 -7.94
CA LYS A 146 -18.88 6.75 -8.00
C LYS A 146 -19.60 5.61 -7.26
N LEU A 147 -19.07 5.18 -6.12
CA LEU A 147 -19.74 4.17 -5.31
C LEU A 147 -21.10 4.70 -4.83
N PRO A 148 -22.20 3.94 -5.03
CA PRO A 148 -23.53 4.37 -4.64
C PRO A 148 -23.66 4.50 -3.12
N PHE A 149 -24.39 5.54 -2.69
CA PHE A 149 -24.55 5.97 -1.30
C PHE A 149 -25.03 4.86 -0.33
N ASN A 150 -25.67 3.81 -0.86
CA ASN A 150 -26.33 2.77 -0.07
C ASN A 150 -25.41 1.62 0.35
N GLU A 151 -24.23 1.49 -0.27
CA GLU A 151 -23.20 0.51 0.14
C GLU A 151 -22.31 1.08 1.26
N LEU A 152 -22.43 2.38 1.58
CA LEU A 152 -21.70 3.11 2.64
C LEU A 152 -22.60 3.50 3.83
N SER A 153 -23.90 3.19 3.75
CA SER A 153 -24.94 3.50 4.76
C SER A 153 -25.26 2.32 5.67
N ILE A 154 -24.91 1.10 5.26
CA ILE A 154 -25.02 -0.10 6.07
C ILE A 154 -23.58 -0.49 6.44
N PHE A 155 -23.15 -0.07 7.63
CA PHE A 155 -21.80 -0.25 8.24
C PHE A 155 -20.73 0.78 7.85
#